data_AF-A0A6B0WKY6-F1
#
_entry.id   AF-A0A6B0WKY6-F1
#
_cell.length_a   1.000
_cell.length_b   1.000
_cell.length_c   1.000
_cell.angle_alpha   90.00
_cell.angle_beta   90.00
_cell.angle_gamma   90.00
#
_symmetry.space_group_name_H-M   'P 1'
#
loop_
_entity.id
_entity.type
_entity.pdbx_description
1 polymer ?
#
loop_
_entity_poly.entity_id
_entity_poly.type
_entity_poly.pdbx_seq_one_letter_code
_entity_poly.pdbx_strand_id
1 'polypeptide(L)'
;MKILREFAIGALCIGGYFGVRRLVWNERGRHRAARNADRVVALEERLGLRIEPGVQRAALRHQRLVDMLNVGYAVGNLTISVGWLILLHHRRSPVFVRERRAVVAAYVGALPVFLAFPAAPPRNRDDQVDTLLDRGIDLEHRMLVKLYNPIAAMPSHHVAFAVVTGFGMARFARSPLTRAVGTVYPAAVATVVVATGNHYTLDVIAGAALGALARIVTR
;
A
#
# COMPACT_ATOMS: atom_id res chain seq x y z
N MET A 1 -14.46 11.58 -24.71
CA MET A 1 -13.78 10.28 -24.88
C MET A 1 -12.58 10.04 -23.96
N LYS A 2 -11.72 11.03 -23.61
CA LYS A 2 -10.51 10.77 -22.79
C LYS A 2 -10.78 10.31 -21.36
N ILE A 3 -11.82 10.81 -20.68
CA ILE A 3 -12.07 10.49 -19.26
C ILE A 3 -12.76 9.14 -19.04
N LEU A 4 -13.67 8.75 -19.94
CA LEU A 4 -14.31 7.41 -19.95
C LEU A 4 -13.27 6.29 -20.00
N ARG A 5 -12.19 6.48 -20.77
CA ARG A 5 -11.08 5.53 -20.82
C ARG A 5 -10.37 5.39 -19.48
N GLU A 6 -10.12 6.51 -18.78
CA GLU A 6 -9.45 6.48 -17.47
C GLU A 6 -10.34 5.80 -16.41
N PHE A 7 -11.65 6.06 -16.45
CA PHE A 7 -12.63 5.33 -15.63
C PHE A 7 -12.66 3.83 -15.94
N ALA A 8 -12.67 3.45 -17.23
CA ALA A 8 -12.66 2.05 -17.64
C ALA A 8 -11.41 1.32 -17.14
N ILE A 9 -10.23 1.95 -17.22
CA ILE A 9 -8.98 1.40 -16.70
C ILE A 9 -9.04 1.22 -15.18
N GLY A 10 -9.52 2.23 -14.45
CA GLY A 10 -9.72 2.14 -13.00
C GLY A 10 -10.68 1.00 -12.63
N ALA A 11 -11.81 0.89 -13.32
CA ALA A 11 -12.80 -0.16 -13.11
C ALA A 11 -12.23 -1.56 -13.40
N LEU A 12 -11.44 -1.72 -14.46
CA LEU A 12 -10.77 -2.98 -14.78
C LEU A 12 -9.75 -3.39 -13.72
N CYS A 13 -8.94 -2.43 -13.23
CA CYS A 13 -8.02 -2.69 -12.12
C CYS A 13 -8.78 -3.17 -10.88
N ILE A 14 -9.80 -2.42 -10.46
CA ILE A 14 -10.63 -2.75 -9.30
C ILE A 14 -11.29 -4.13 -9.47
N GLY A 15 -11.83 -4.41 -10.66
CA GLY A 15 -12.43 -5.70 -11.00
C GLY A 15 -11.43 -6.86 -10.89
N GLY A 16 -10.22 -6.69 -11.42
CA GLY A 16 -9.14 -7.68 -11.32
C GLY A 16 -8.73 -7.95 -9.86
N TYR A 17 -8.60 -6.89 -9.06
CA TYR A 17 -8.30 -7.01 -7.64
C TYR A 17 -9.38 -7.77 -6.87
N PHE A 18 -10.65 -7.43 -7.09
CA PHE A 18 -11.75 -8.17 -6.46
C PHE A 18 -11.88 -9.60 -6.97
N GLY A 19 -11.51 -9.86 -8.23
CA GLY A 19 -11.37 -11.20 -8.79
C GLY A 19 -10.34 -12.03 -8.01
N VAL A 20 -9.12 -11.53 -7.84
CA VAL A 20 -8.07 -12.20 -7.04
C VAL A 20 -8.53 -12.40 -5.60
N ARG A 21 -9.10 -11.36 -4.97
CA ARG A 21 -9.65 -11.46 -3.62
C ARG A 21 -10.67 -12.59 -3.52
N ARG A 22 -11.62 -12.70 -4.46
CA ARG A 22 -12.65 -13.75 -4.43
C ARG A 22 -12.05 -15.16 -4.46
N LEU A 23 -10.94 -15.35 -5.15
CA LEU A 23 -10.26 -16.65 -5.25
C LEU A 23 -9.50 -17.01 -3.98
N VAL A 24 -8.96 -16.01 -3.28
CA VAL A 24 -8.01 -16.22 -2.17
C VAL A 24 -8.66 -16.01 -0.80
N TRP A 25 -9.67 -15.17 -0.69
CA TRP A 25 -10.39 -14.91 0.57
C TRP A 25 -11.40 -16.02 0.88
N ASN A 26 -10.87 -17.14 1.37
CA ASN A 26 -11.59 -18.27 1.92
C ASN A 26 -10.79 -18.86 3.09
N GLU A 27 -11.35 -19.86 3.79
CA GLU A 27 -10.69 -20.49 4.94
C GLU A 27 -9.29 -21.02 4.63
N ARG A 28 -9.12 -21.74 3.51
CA ARG A 28 -7.83 -22.26 3.07
C ARG A 28 -6.83 -21.14 2.80
N GLY A 29 -7.28 -20.05 2.17
CA GLY A 29 -6.47 -18.88 1.90
C GLY A 29 -6.03 -18.15 3.16
N ARG A 30 -6.91 -18.02 4.17
CA ARG A 30 -6.56 -17.45 5.49
C ARG A 30 -5.48 -18.28 6.20
N HIS A 31 -5.62 -19.61 6.22
CA HIS A 31 -4.58 -20.49 6.79
C HIS A 31 -3.25 -20.41 6.03
N ARG A 32 -3.30 -20.33 4.69
CA ARG A 32 -2.10 -20.09 3.86
C ARG A 32 -1.46 -18.75 4.19
N ALA A 33 -2.27 -17.70 4.35
CA ALA A 33 -1.82 -16.35 4.65
C ALA A 33 -1.11 -16.26 6.00
N ALA A 34 -1.63 -16.92 7.03
CA ALA A 34 -0.98 -17.02 8.34
C ALA A 34 0.38 -17.72 8.25
N ARG A 35 0.44 -18.90 7.59
CA ARG A 35 1.73 -19.60 7.39
C ARG A 35 2.74 -18.80 6.57
N ASN A 36 2.27 -18.06 5.57
CA ASN A 36 3.13 -17.19 4.77
C ASN A 36 3.63 -16.00 5.59
N ALA A 37 2.82 -15.44 6.48
CA ALA A 37 3.25 -14.42 7.43
C ALA A 37 4.36 -14.95 8.35
N ASP A 38 4.25 -16.17 8.87
CA ASP A 38 5.32 -16.78 9.67
C ASP A 38 6.63 -16.93 8.90
N ARG A 39 6.55 -17.26 7.59
CA ARG A 39 7.73 -17.31 6.71
C ARG A 39 8.36 -15.93 6.49
N VAL A 40 7.54 -14.88 6.37
CA VAL A 40 8.01 -13.50 6.25
C VAL A 40 8.77 -13.10 7.51
N VAL A 41 8.16 -13.31 8.68
CA VAL A 41 8.79 -13.01 9.98
C VAL A 41 10.09 -13.79 10.18
N ALA A 42 10.10 -15.10 9.91
CA ALA A 42 11.31 -15.90 10.03
C ALA A 42 12.43 -15.42 9.10
N LEU A 43 12.09 -14.93 7.91
CA LEU A 43 13.07 -14.34 6.99
C LEU A 43 13.56 -12.99 7.50
N GLU A 44 12.69 -12.14 8.03
CA GLU A 44 13.07 -10.85 8.62
C GLU A 44 13.99 -11.01 9.82
N GLU A 45 13.70 -11.97 10.71
CA GLU A 45 14.56 -12.28 11.84
C GLU A 45 15.94 -12.76 11.38
N ARG A 46 15.99 -13.66 10.39
CA ARG A 46 17.25 -14.13 9.80
C ARG A 46 18.07 -13.03 9.14
N LEU A 47 17.40 -12.01 8.57
CA LEU A 47 18.04 -10.87 7.92
C LEU A 47 18.30 -9.70 8.88
N GLY A 48 17.85 -9.77 10.14
CA GLY A 48 17.92 -8.65 11.08
C GLY A 48 17.03 -7.46 10.71
N LEU A 49 15.95 -7.70 9.95
CA LEU A 49 15.02 -6.68 9.44
C LEU A 49 13.71 -6.57 10.24
N ARG A 50 13.52 -7.38 11.28
CA ARG A 50 12.30 -7.40 12.14
C ARG A 50 12.25 -6.16 13.05
N ILE A 51 12.02 -5.00 12.46
CA ILE A 51 11.98 -3.70 13.16
C ILE A 51 10.57 -3.26 13.55
N GLU A 52 9.56 -3.80 12.88
CA GLU A 52 8.16 -3.38 12.96
C GLU A 52 7.55 -3.50 14.36
N PRO A 53 7.84 -4.53 15.21
CA PRO A 53 7.34 -4.52 16.58
C PRO A 53 7.94 -3.38 17.40
N GLY A 54 9.22 -3.04 17.16
CA GLY A 54 9.90 -1.92 17.82
C GLY A 54 9.31 -0.58 17.41
N VAL A 55 9.09 -0.38 16.11
CA VAL A 55 8.47 0.83 15.55
C VAL A 55 7.05 1.02 16.08
N GLN A 56 6.24 -0.03 16.08
CA GLN A 56 4.87 0.04 16.59
C GLN A 56 4.85 0.33 18.10
N ARG A 57 5.68 -0.36 18.91
CA ARG A 57 5.78 -0.07 20.36
C ARG A 57 6.18 1.38 20.63
N ALA A 58 7.08 1.95 19.83
CA ALA A 58 7.46 3.36 19.97
C ALA A 58 6.27 4.29 19.62
N ALA A 59 5.54 4.01 18.55
CA ALA A 59 4.39 4.80 18.14
C ALA A 59 3.24 4.75 19.17
N LEU A 60 2.97 3.58 19.76
CA LEU A 60 1.92 3.36 20.75
C LEU A 60 2.10 4.18 22.05
N ARG A 61 3.30 4.69 22.32
CA ARG A 61 3.56 5.65 23.43
C ARG A 61 2.86 7.00 23.21
N HIS A 62 2.46 7.29 21.98
CA HIS A 62 1.88 8.57 21.58
C HIS A 62 0.55 8.33 20.88
N GLN A 63 -0.55 8.21 21.64
CA GLN A 63 -1.87 7.88 21.10
C GLN A 63 -2.31 8.84 19.98
N ARG A 64 -2.11 10.16 20.13
CA ARG A 64 -2.42 11.14 19.07
C ARG A 64 -1.65 10.89 17.77
N LEU A 65 -0.42 10.40 17.85
CA LEU A 65 0.35 10.05 16.66
C LEU A 65 -0.30 8.85 15.95
N VAL A 66 -0.67 7.81 16.70
CA VAL A 66 -1.35 6.63 16.16
C VAL A 66 -2.63 7.02 15.42
N ASP A 67 -3.40 7.98 15.93
CA ASP A 67 -4.62 8.49 15.30
C ASP A 67 -4.34 9.10 13.94
N MET A 68 -3.32 9.96 13.90
CA MET A 68 -2.89 10.60 12.65
C MET A 68 -2.40 9.55 11.64
N LEU A 69 -1.68 8.52 12.10
CA LEU A 69 -1.19 7.44 11.25
C LEU A 69 -2.35 6.56 10.75
N ASN A 70 -3.34 6.25 11.57
CA ASN A 70 -4.54 5.52 11.18
C ASN A 70 -5.35 6.27 10.11
N VAL A 71 -5.52 7.59 10.26
CA VAL A 71 -6.14 8.43 9.22
C VAL A 71 -5.29 8.45 7.95
N GLY A 72 -3.97 8.61 8.10
CA GLY A 72 -3.02 8.56 6.99
C GLY A 72 -3.09 7.24 6.21
N TYR A 73 -3.23 6.12 6.93
CA TYR A 73 -3.41 4.78 6.39
C TYR A 73 -4.74 4.66 5.63
N ALA A 74 -5.84 5.10 6.24
CA ALA A 74 -7.17 4.94 5.68
C ALA A 74 -7.38 5.72 4.38
N VAL A 75 -6.92 6.98 4.31
CA VAL A 75 -7.26 7.88 3.19
C VAL A 75 -6.09 8.63 2.59
N GLY A 76 -5.00 8.83 3.35
CA GLY A 76 -3.91 9.73 2.96
C GLY A 76 -3.22 9.31 1.66
N ASN A 77 -2.84 8.04 1.56
CA ASN A 77 -2.10 7.55 0.39
C ASN A 77 -2.92 7.61 -0.91
N LEU A 78 -4.18 7.20 -0.83
CA LEU A 78 -5.11 7.24 -1.95
C LEU A 78 -5.36 8.69 -2.41
N THR A 79 -5.61 9.59 -1.45
CA THR A 79 -5.92 11.01 -1.73
C THR A 79 -4.78 11.69 -2.44
N ILE A 80 -3.54 11.52 -1.97
CA ILE A 80 -2.36 12.16 -2.56
C ILE A 80 -2.05 11.55 -3.93
N SER A 81 -2.09 10.22 -4.06
CA SER A 81 -1.79 9.54 -5.33
C SER A 81 -2.81 9.84 -6.43
N VAL A 82 -4.11 9.80 -6.12
CA VAL A 82 -5.18 10.14 -7.06
C VAL A 82 -5.16 11.64 -7.35
N GLY A 83 -5.01 12.48 -6.32
CA GLY A 83 -4.91 13.94 -6.45
C GLY A 83 -3.76 14.37 -7.36
N TRP A 84 -2.61 13.70 -7.28
CA TRP A 84 -1.48 13.93 -8.17
C TRP A 84 -1.81 13.62 -9.64
N LEU A 85 -2.45 12.48 -9.91
CA LEU A 85 -2.89 12.13 -11.27
C LEU A 85 -3.94 13.09 -11.81
N ILE A 86 -4.92 13.47 -10.99
CA ILE A 86 -5.94 14.47 -11.32
C ILE A 86 -5.28 15.80 -11.68
N LEU A 87 -4.33 16.28 -10.86
CA LEU A 87 -3.59 17.51 -11.11
C LEU A 87 -2.84 17.47 -12.46
N LEU A 88 -2.15 16.37 -12.74
CA LEU A 88 -1.44 16.18 -14.01
C LEU A 88 -2.41 16.14 -15.19
N HIS A 89 -3.58 15.49 -15.02
CA HIS A 89 -4.61 15.41 -16.04
C HIS A 89 -5.19 16.79 -16.38
N HIS A 90 -5.61 17.56 -15.36
CA HIS A 90 -6.16 18.91 -15.53
C HIS A 90 -5.17 19.86 -16.18
N ARG A 91 -3.89 19.75 -15.82
CA ARG A 91 -2.81 20.55 -16.43
C ARG A 91 -2.39 20.06 -17.82
N ARG A 92 -3.05 19.02 -18.36
CA ARG A 92 -2.70 18.36 -19.63
C ARG A 92 -1.20 18.03 -19.71
N SER A 93 -0.64 17.62 -18.56
CA SER A 93 0.79 17.40 -18.44
C SER A 93 1.23 16.23 -19.32
N PRO A 94 2.31 16.37 -20.11
CA PRO A 94 2.80 15.28 -20.97
C PRO A 94 3.21 14.04 -20.17
N VAL A 95 3.54 14.20 -18.88
CA VAL A 95 3.91 13.07 -18.01
C VAL A 95 2.70 12.32 -17.43
N PHE A 96 1.46 12.82 -17.58
CA PHE A 96 0.26 12.18 -17.04
C PHE A 96 0.13 10.71 -17.46
N VAL A 97 0.30 10.44 -18.75
CA VAL A 97 0.14 9.07 -19.29
C VAL A 97 1.19 8.12 -18.69
N ARG A 98 2.42 8.59 -18.51
CA ARG A 98 3.50 7.80 -17.92
C ARG A 98 3.24 7.51 -16.44
N GLU A 99 2.88 8.51 -15.66
CA GLU A 99 2.55 8.33 -14.24
C GLU A 99 1.35 7.40 -14.06
N ARG A 100 0.29 7.58 -14.87
CA ARG A 100 -0.87 6.68 -14.88
C ARG A 100 -0.48 5.24 -15.20
N ARG A 101 0.34 5.02 -16.23
CA ARG A 101 0.80 3.66 -16.57
C ARG A 101 1.60 3.04 -15.43
N ALA A 102 2.48 3.79 -14.78
CA ALA A 102 3.25 3.30 -13.64
C ALA A 102 2.34 2.91 -12.46
N VAL A 103 1.32 3.71 -12.14
CA VAL A 103 0.33 3.37 -11.09
C VAL A 103 -0.43 2.10 -11.46
N VAL A 104 -0.91 1.99 -12.70
CA VAL A 104 -1.60 0.78 -13.17
C VAL A 104 -0.67 -0.43 -13.12
N ALA A 105 0.57 -0.31 -13.59
CA ALA A 105 1.56 -1.38 -13.58
C ALA A 105 1.90 -1.84 -12.16
N ALA A 106 2.05 -0.90 -11.21
CA ALA A 106 2.25 -1.22 -9.80
C ALA A 106 1.04 -1.97 -9.23
N TYR A 107 -0.18 -1.52 -9.54
CA TYR A 107 -1.40 -2.15 -9.04
C TYR A 107 -1.60 -3.57 -9.59
N VAL A 108 -1.49 -3.74 -10.91
CA VAL A 108 -1.68 -5.06 -11.53
C VAL A 108 -0.52 -6.00 -11.25
N GLY A 109 0.69 -5.46 -11.06
CA GLY A 109 1.90 -6.25 -10.79
C GLY A 109 1.90 -6.94 -9.42
N ALA A 110 1.14 -6.43 -8.44
CA ALA A 110 0.99 -7.12 -7.16
C ALA A 110 -0.03 -8.28 -7.21
N LEU A 111 -0.98 -8.25 -8.15
CA LEU A 111 -2.09 -9.22 -8.21
C LEU A 111 -1.61 -10.68 -8.31
N PRO A 112 -0.59 -11.04 -9.12
CA PRO A 112 -0.04 -12.39 -9.13
C PRO A 112 0.54 -12.81 -7.77
N VAL A 113 1.16 -11.88 -7.04
CA VAL A 113 1.72 -12.16 -5.72
C VAL A 113 0.61 -12.37 -4.70
N PHE A 114 -0.46 -11.56 -4.70
CA PHE A 114 -1.62 -11.77 -3.83
C PHE A 114 -2.31 -13.13 -4.08
N LEU A 115 -2.26 -13.63 -5.32
CA LEU A 115 -2.79 -14.95 -5.68
C LEU A 115 -1.87 -16.09 -5.20
N ALA A 116 -0.57 -15.99 -5.48
CA ALA A 116 0.40 -17.05 -5.21
C ALA A 116 0.82 -17.10 -3.73
N PHE A 117 0.99 -15.94 -3.12
CA PHE A 117 1.53 -15.71 -1.78
C PHE A 117 0.63 -14.73 -1.01
N PRO A 118 -0.61 -15.12 -0.64
CA PRO A 118 -1.37 -14.34 0.33
C PRO A 118 -0.60 -14.26 1.64
N ALA A 119 -0.65 -13.11 2.31
CA ALA A 119 0.06 -12.87 3.56
C ALA A 119 -0.85 -12.11 4.53
N ALA A 120 -0.99 -12.64 5.75
CA ALA A 120 -1.75 -12.01 6.81
C ALA A 120 -0.94 -10.85 7.41
N PRO A 121 -1.53 -9.67 7.66
CA PRO A 121 -0.80 -8.51 8.14
C PRO A 121 -0.30 -8.70 9.58
N PRO A 122 0.68 -7.90 10.02
CA PRO A 122 1.25 -8.02 11.35
C PRO A 122 0.25 -7.83 12.50
N ARG A 123 -0.80 -7.02 12.33
CA ARG A 123 -1.89 -6.83 13.30
C ARG A 123 -2.66 -8.11 13.67
N ASN A 124 -2.48 -9.19 12.92
CA ASN A 124 -3.08 -10.50 13.22
C ASN A 124 -2.15 -11.38 14.10
N ARG A 125 -1.02 -10.85 14.58
CA ARG A 125 -0.06 -11.54 15.44
C ARG A 125 -0.16 -11.07 16.89
N ASP A 126 0.22 -11.94 17.82
CA ASP A 126 0.15 -11.66 19.26
C ASP A 126 1.11 -10.56 19.74
N ASP A 127 2.20 -10.33 19.00
CA ASP A 127 3.23 -9.35 19.34
C ASP A 127 2.99 -7.95 18.73
N GLN A 128 1.85 -7.75 18.09
CA GLN A 128 1.46 -6.51 17.43
C GLN A 128 -0.01 -6.17 17.69
N VAL A 129 -0.31 -4.88 17.62
CA VAL A 129 -1.65 -4.36 17.93
C VAL A 129 -2.38 -3.96 16.66
N ASP A 130 -3.66 -4.32 16.57
CA ASP A 130 -4.56 -3.76 15.56
C ASP A 130 -5.02 -2.36 15.98
N THR A 131 -4.24 -1.36 15.59
CA THR A 131 -4.48 0.04 15.99
C THR A 131 -5.78 0.63 15.44
N LEU A 132 -6.37 0.02 14.41
CA LEU A 132 -7.65 0.43 13.86
C LEU A 132 -8.79 -0.21 14.62
N LEU A 133 -8.68 -1.51 14.95
CA LEU A 133 -9.65 -2.21 15.79
C LEU A 133 -9.77 -1.58 17.17
N ASP A 134 -8.66 -1.15 17.77
CA ASP A 134 -8.64 -0.40 19.04
C ASP A 134 -9.49 0.88 19.01
N ARG A 135 -9.73 1.44 17.82
CA ARG A 135 -10.58 2.62 17.59
C ARG A 135 -11.95 2.29 17.01
N GLY A 136 -12.36 1.02 17.12
CA GLY A 136 -13.64 0.51 16.65
C GLY A 136 -13.72 0.32 15.13
N ILE A 137 -12.60 0.46 14.41
CA ILE A 137 -12.55 0.22 12.97
C ILE A 137 -12.03 -1.20 12.75
N ASP A 138 -12.95 -2.16 12.79
CA ASP A 138 -12.65 -3.54 12.43
C ASP A 138 -12.48 -3.66 10.91
N LEU A 139 -11.23 -3.65 10.46
CA LEU A 139 -10.90 -3.86 9.06
C LEU A 139 -11.50 -5.18 8.54
N GLU A 140 -11.52 -6.25 9.32
CA GLU A 140 -12.05 -7.55 8.91
C GLU A 140 -13.59 -7.64 8.95
N HIS A 141 -14.25 -6.54 9.33
CA HIS A 141 -15.69 -6.47 9.36
C HIS A 141 -16.29 -6.74 7.97
N ARG A 142 -17.40 -7.51 7.94
CA ARG A 142 -18.07 -8.00 6.72
C ARG A 142 -18.35 -6.92 5.68
N MET A 143 -18.54 -5.66 6.12
CA MET A 143 -18.78 -4.53 5.23
C MET A 143 -17.49 -3.95 4.64
N LEU A 144 -16.42 -3.83 5.43
CA LEU A 144 -15.15 -3.26 4.99
C LEU A 144 -14.36 -4.25 4.13
N VAL A 145 -14.42 -5.55 4.42
CA VAL A 145 -13.79 -6.56 3.56
C VAL A 145 -14.39 -6.61 2.15
N LYS A 146 -15.56 -6.02 1.90
CA LYS A 146 -16.08 -5.87 0.52
C LYS A 146 -15.34 -4.81 -0.28
N LEU A 147 -14.57 -3.94 0.39
CA LEU A 147 -13.86 -2.81 -0.20
C LEU A 147 -12.37 -3.11 -0.39
N TYR A 148 -11.81 -4.11 0.29
CA TYR A 148 -10.40 -4.48 0.19
C TYR A 148 -10.14 -5.97 0.55
N ASN A 149 -8.90 -6.46 0.37
CA ASN A 149 -8.44 -7.82 0.64
C ASN A 149 -7.61 -7.87 1.94
N PRO A 150 -8.10 -8.51 3.03
CA PRO A 150 -7.41 -8.53 4.32
C PRO A 150 -6.10 -9.31 4.37
N ILE A 151 -5.85 -10.20 3.39
CA ILE A 151 -4.64 -11.06 3.32
C ILE A 151 -3.73 -10.69 2.15
N ALA A 152 -3.76 -9.43 1.75
CA ALA A 152 -2.93 -8.85 0.69
C ALA A 152 -1.84 -7.93 1.27
N ALA A 153 -1.14 -8.38 2.32
CA ALA A 153 -0.05 -7.60 2.92
C ALA A 153 1.19 -7.52 1.99
N MET A 154 1.57 -8.62 1.34
CA MET A 154 2.77 -8.70 0.49
C MET A 154 2.42 -8.68 -1.00
N PRO A 155 2.97 -7.77 -1.83
CA PRO A 155 3.75 -6.58 -1.49
C PRO A 155 2.84 -5.40 -1.06
N SER A 156 3.41 -4.39 -0.40
CA SER A 156 2.64 -3.22 0.01
C SER A 156 2.25 -2.33 -1.18
N HIS A 157 0.96 -2.36 -1.55
CA HIS A 157 0.37 -1.41 -2.50
C HIS A 157 0.52 0.05 -2.04
N HIS A 158 0.43 0.31 -0.73
CA HIS A 158 0.60 1.64 -0.18
C HIS A 158 1.97 2.21 -0.57
N VAL A 159 3.02 1.44 -0.29
CA VAL A 159 4.40 1.85 -0.58
C VAL A 159 4.69 1.87 -2.07
N ALA A 160 4.18 0.91 -2.86
CA ALA A 160 4.34 0.91 -4.31
C ALA A 160 3.78 2.19 -4.95
N PHE A 161 2.58 2.59 -4.54
CA PHE A 161 1.95 3.84 -4.98
C PHE A 161 2.71 5.06 -4.47
N ALA A 162 3.15 5.05 -3.21
CA ALA A 162 3.91 6.16 -2.65
C ALA A 162 5.24 6.37 -3.39
N VAL A 163 5.94 5.31 -3.80
CA VAL A 163 7.16 5.39 -4.62
C VAL A 163 6.85 5.97 -6.00
N VAL A 164 5.80 5.51 -6.67
CA VAL A 164 5.40 6.04 -7.99
C VAL A 164 5.07 7.53 -7.88
N THR A 165 4.13 7.87 -7.00
CA THR A 165 3.63 9.23 -6.80
C THR A 165 4.70 10.17 -6.26
N GLY A 166 5.43 9.77 -5.22
CA GLY A 166 6.47 10.56 -4.56
C GLY A 166 7.60 10.91 -5.52
N PHE A 167 8.08 9.93 -6.30
CA PHE A 167 9.05 10.22 -7.38
C PHE A 167 8.46 11.18 -8.41
N GLY A 168 7.21 10.96 -8.84
CA GLY A 168 6.54 11.83 -9.80
C GLY A 168 6.48 13.28 -9.32
N MET A 169 6.09 13.49 -8.06
CA MET A 169 6.07 14.80 -7.40
C MET A 169 7.47 15.41 -7.30
N ALA A 170 8.44 14.66 -6.78
CA ALA A 170 9.83 15.11 -6.62
C ALA A 170 10.45 15.55 -7.96
N ARG A 171 10.15 14.85 -9.06
CA ARG A 171 10.77 15.08 -10.36
C ARG A 171 10.03 16.10 -11.24
N PHE A 172 8.70 16.11 -11.21
CA PHE A 172 7.87 16.83 -12.18
C PHE A 172 7.02 17.96 -11.58
N ALA A 173 6.96 18.10 -10.25
CA ALA A 173 6.27 19.26 -9.66
C ALA A 173 7.05 20.56 -9.91
N ARG A 174 6.30 21.65 -10.10
CA ARG A 174 6.84 23.00 -10.29
C ARG A 174 7.26 23.67 -8.96
N SER A 175 6.53 23.40 -7.88
CA SER A 175 6.79 23.99 -6.57
C SER A 175 7.90 23.24 -5.84
N PRO A 176 8.94 23.93 -5.32
CA PRO A 176 9.98 23.32 -4.49
C PRO A 176 9.41 22.57 -3.29
N LEU A 177 8.35 23.12 -2.66
CA LEU A 177 7.67 22.48 -1.54
C LEU A 177 7.04 21.14 -1.96
N THR A 178 6.33 21.10 -3.08
CA THR A 178 5.73 19.84 -3.58
C THR A 178 6.80 18.81 -3.93
N ARG A 179 7.96 19.25 -4.42
CA ARG A 179 9.09 18.35 -4.68
C ARG A 179 9.65 17.77 -3.39
N ALA A 180 9.86 18.60 -2.38
CA ALA A 180 10.32 18.17 -1.06
C ALA A 180 9.33 17.18 -0.42
N VAL A 181 8.03 17.47 -0.47
CA VAL A 181 6.97 16.54 -0.03
C VAL A 181 7.08 15.22 -0.78
N GLY A 182 7.22 15.26 -2.11
CA GLY A 182 7.38 14.06 -2.94
C GLY A 182 8.57 13.18 -2.54
N THR A 183 9.69 13.80 -2.14
CA THR A 183 10.89 13.08 -1.68
C THR A 183 10.66 12.32 -0.36
N VAL A 184 9.98 12.94 0.60
CA VAL A 184 9.76 12.34 1.94
C VAL A 184 8.56 11.38 1.94
N TYR A 185 7.64 11.55 1.00
CA TYR A 185 6.35 10.84 0.98
C TYR A 185 6.44 9.30 1.02
N PRO A 186 7.30 8.61 0.25
CA PRO A 186 7.43 7.16 0.34
C PRO A 186 7.83 6.67 1.74
N ALA A 187 8.78 7.35 2.38
CA ALA A 187 9.21 7.04 3.74
C ALA A 187 8.09 7.30 4.75
N ALA A 188 7.34 8.40 4.60
CA ALA A 188 6.19 8.68 5.46
C ALA A 188 5.11 7.58 5.35
N VAL A 189 4.81 7.11 4.14
CA VAL A 189 3.83 6.02 3.93
C VAL A 189 4.35 4.69 4.50
N ALA A 190 5.64 4.38 4.34
CA ALA A 190 6.27 3.22 4.95
C ALA A 190 6.14 3.24 6.49
N THR A 191 6.42 4.39 7.12
CA THR A 191 6.22 4.56 8.57
C THR A 191 4.77 4.35 8.97
N VAL A 192 3.82 4.93 8.23
CA VAL A 192 2.38 4.77 8.50
C VAL A 192 2.00 3.29 8.52
N VAL A 193 2.37 2.53 7.50
CA VAL A 193 1.93 1.13 7.39
C VAL A 193 2.58 0.20 8.41
N VAL A 194 3.84 0.46 8.77
CA VAL A 194 4.59 -0.33 9.75
C VAL A 194 4.09 -0.02 11.16
N ALA A 195 3.99 1.26 11.51
CA ALA A 195 3.59 1.69 12.85
C ALA A 195 2.13 1.34 13.19
N THR A 196 1.26 1.21 12.18
CA THR A 196 -0.15 0.79 12.35
C THR A 196 -0.33 -0.73 12.28
N GLY A 197 0.75 -1.51 12.15
CA GLY A 197 0.67 -2.98 12.13
C GLY A 197 0.09 -3.56 10.85
N ASN A 198 0.05 -2.79 9.75
CA ASN A 198 -0.58 -3.24 8.50
C ASN A 198 0.39 -3.93 7.53
N HIS A 199 1.70 -3.70 7.67
CA HIS A 199 2.70 -4.27 6.78
C HIS A 199 4.00 -4.64 7.53
N TYR A 200 4.60 -5.77 7.14
CA TYR A 200 5.95 -6.15 7.54
C TYR A 200 7.00 -5.30 6.84
N THR A 201 8.25 -5.34 7.31
CA THR A 201 9.36 -4.61 6.70
C THR A 201 9.65 -5.12 5.27
N LEU A 202 9.57 -6.43 5.04
CA LEU A 202 9.69 -7.02 3.72
C LEU A 202 8.54 -6.62 2.79
N ASP A 203 7.32 -6.41 3.30
CA ASP A 203 6.19 -5.93 2.49
C ASP A 203 6.48 -4.54 1.94
N VAL A 204 7.09 -3.68 2.78
CA VAL A 204 7.52 -2.33 2.42
C VAL A 204 8.61 -2.39 1.36
N ILE A 205 9.64 -3.22 1.56
CA ILE A 205 10.75 -3.37 0.59
C ILE A 205 10.21 -3.89 -0.76
N ALA A 206 9.38 -4.92 -0.75
CA ALA A 206 8.78 -5.48 -1.96
C ALA A 206 7.84 -4.48 -2.65
N GLY A 207 7.06 -3.71 -1.89
CA GLY A 207 6.24 -2.62 -2.41
C GLY A 207 7.07 -1.53 -3.08
N ALA A 208 8.15 -1.10 -2.44
CA ALA A 208 9.06 -0.11 -3.00
C ALA A 208 9.73 -0.60 -4.30
N ALA A 209 10.20 -1.85 -4.31
CA ALA A 209 10.77 -2.48 -5.50
C ALA A 209 9.75 -2.59 -6.64
N LEU A 210 8.51 -3.00 -6.34
CA LEU A 210 7.42 -3.06 -7.31
C LEU A 210 7.11 -1.68 -7.89
N GLY A 211 6.99 -0.64 -7.05
CA GLY A 211 6.77 0.73 -7.49
C GLY A 211 7.89 1.24 -8.40
N ALA A 212 9.15 0.98 -8.03
CA ALA A 212 10.31 1.35 -8.84
C ALA A 212 10.32 0.61 -10.19
N LEU A 213 10.09 -0.71 -10.19
CA LEU A 213 10.02 -1.53 -11.40
C LEU A 213 8.90 -1.05 -12.32
N ALA A 214 7.71 -0.80 -11.77
CA ALA A 214 6.58 -0.26 -12.52
C ALA A 214 6.95 1.04 -13.23
N ARG A 215 7.67 1.95 -12.56
CA ARG A 215 8.17 3.16 -13.20
C ARG A 215 9.17 2.87 -14.31
N ILE A 216 10.05 1.88 -14.16
CA ILE A 216 11.08 1.55 -15.16
C ILE A 216 10.43 0.99 -16.43
N VAL A 217 9.51 0.03 -16.29
CA VAL A 217 8.91 -0.67 -17.42
C VAL A 217 7.87 0.16 -18.17
N THR A 218 7.34 1.23 -17.57
CA THR A 218 6.37 2.12 -18.21
C THR A 218 6.98 3.45 -18.69
N ARG A 219 8.31 3.56 -18.74
CA ARG A 219 9.01 4.78 -19.18
C ARG A 219 8.75 5.14 -20.63
#